data_AF-A0A7V2RG22-F1
#
_entry.id   AF-A0A7V2RG22-F1
#
_cell.length_a   1.000
_cell.length_b   1.000
_cell.length_c   1.000
_cell.angle_alpha   90.00
_cell.angle_beta   90.00
_cell.angle_gamma   90.00
#
_symmetry.space_group_name_H-M   'P 1'
#
loop_
_entity.id
_entity.type
_entity.pdbx_description
1 polymer ?
#
loop_
_entity_poly.entity_id
_entity_poly.type
_entity_poly.pdbx_seq_one_letter_code
_entity_poly.pdbx_strand_id
1 'polypeptide(L)'
;MMCLTKNMNKYYTNLIILDSNQEEGYYCKGRGWQVFFEQNQSCNTYVNGELAKEIVIYAQSTERAQYVANLILAAHCLYTGDLITDEDRVVYPYKAETGNETNDRIMVGGHNRIGAEHLAVSCLIATKASHRYSYQYAIFKYFLCYHAVPLWGHALDPNFGDWAPGKVVTISTKEHVLYANAITQAYSVLEELSLEIRASSERPSLINHRWNPEVKINLEKRLITAGIDLSEDLMWHIRETPTRIQKKRKPIAQKKTEWASYEVRDIYMKVIDAIAYASWLRSKISAHRLSKLAKSLTICDVANVQHLARRLLLESLGFWRYH
;
A
#
# COMPACT_ATOMS: atom_id res chain seq x y z
N MET A 1 -26.94 19.81 -12.38
CA MET A 1 -26.09 21.00 -12.14
C MET A 1 -25.64 20.96 -10.68
N MET A 2 -24.50 20.33 -10.40
CA MET A 2 -24.02 20.12 -9.03
C MET A 2 -23.27 21.36 -8.53
N CYS A 3 -23.53 21.75 -7.28
CA CYS A 3 -22.98 22.94 -6.66
C CYS A 3 -21.49 22.73 -6.34
N LEU A 4 -20.61 23.12 -7.27
CA LEU A 4 -19.19 23.33 -6.97
C LEU A 4 -19.09 24.28 -5.78
N THR A 5 -18.29 23.92 -4.78
CA THR A 5 -17.92 24.87 -3.72
C THR A 5 -17.26 26.07 -4.37
N LYS A 6 -17.82 27.28 -4.14
CA LYS A 6 -17.29 28.54 -4.66
C LYS A 6 -15.76 28.58 -4.40
N ASN A 7 -14.96 28.78 -5.47
CA ASN A 7 -13.50 28.87 -5.51
C ASN A 7 -12.69 27.57 -5.73
N MET A 8 -13.14 26.64 -6.59
CA MET A 8 -12.29 25.54 -7.07
C MET A 8 -11.91 25.70 -8.53
N ASN A 9 -10.63 25.52 -8.82
CA ASN A 9 -10.05 25.48 -10.15
C ASN A 9 -9.97 24.02 -10.65
N LYS A 10 -10.07 23.84 -11.96
CA LYS A 10 -10.01 22.55 -12.64
C LYS A 10 -8.57 22.23 -13.05
N TYR A 11 -8.10 21.03 -12.72
CA TYR A 11 -6.76 20.54 -13.00
C TYR A 11 -6.82 19.17 -13.69
N TYR A 12 -6.00 19.01 -14.71
CA TYR A 12 -5.76 17.74 -15.39
C TYR A 12 -4.58 17.01 -14.75
N THR A 13 -4.61 15.70 -14.85
CA THR A 13 -3.67 14.81 -14.17
C THR A 13 -2.92 13.87 -15.11
N ASN A 14 -3.35 13.73 -16.35
CA ASN A 14 -2.90 12.73 -17.31
C ASN A 14 -3.04 11.27 -16.83
N LEU A 15 -3.88 11.00 -15.82
CA LEU A 15 -4.25 9.63 -15.43
C LEU A 15 -5.46 9.20 -16.22
N ILE A 16 -5.26 8.21 -17.07
CA ILE A 16 -6.28 7.67 -17.96
C ILE A 16 -6.85 6.41 -17.34
N ILE A 17 -8.16 6.37 -17.17
CA ILE A 17 -8.86 5.21 -16.62
C ILE A 17 -8.97 4.17 -17.73
N LEU A 18 -8.47 2.96 -17.48
CA LEU A 18 -8.56 1.83 -18.40
C LEU A 18 -9.66 0.83 -18.02
N ASP A 19 -10.37 1.07 -16.92
CA ASP A 19 -11.50 0.24 -16.49
C ASP A 19 -12.59 0.21 -17.58
N SER A 20 -13.15 -0.98 -17.83
CA SER A 20 -14.21 -1.20 -18.83
C SER A 20 -15.55 -0.58 -18.42
N ASN A 21 -15.80 -0.45 -17.11
CA ASN A 21 -17.00 0.14 -16.53
C ASN A 21 -16.78 1.63 -16.25
N GLN A 22 -16.66 2.42 -17.31
CA GLN A 22 -16.54 3.88 -17.18
C GLN A 22 -17.91 4.51 -16.95
N GLU A 23 -18.49 4.34 -15.77
CA GLU A 23 -19.79 4.97 -15.45
C GLU A 23 -19.75 6.49 -15.72
N GLU A 24 -20.73 7.00 -16.46
CA GLU A 24 -20.88 8.44 -16.69
C GLU A 24 -21.28 9.15 -15.40
N GLY A 25 -20.66 10.31 -15.14
CA GLY A 25 -21.02 11.14 -13.97
C GLY A 25 -20.44 10.67 -12.64
N TYR A 26 -19.54 9.69 -12.65
CA TYR A 26 -18.83 9.29 -11.44
C TYR A 26 -18.00 10.44 -10.88
N TYR A 27 -18.19 10.74 -9.60
CA TYR A 27 -17.43 11.76 -8.89
C TYR A 27 -17.12 11.35 -7.46
N CYS A 28 -15.96 11.76 -6.98
CA CYS A 28 -15.56 11.59 -5.59
C CYS A 28 -15.34 12.96 -4.94
N LYS A 29 -15.78 13.14 -3.69
CA LYS A 29 -15.57 14.37 -2.93
C LYS A 29 -14.73 14.10 -1.71
N GLY A 30 -13.47 14.51 -1.75
CA GLY A 30 -12.58 14.49 -0.59
C GLY A 30 -12.63 15.77 0.23
N ARG A 31 -11.72 15.87 1.21
CA ARG A 31 -11.58 17.04 2.08
C ARG A 31 -10.99 18.22 1.30
N GLY A 32 -11.86 19.09 0.79
CA GLY A 32 -11.47 20.33 0.10
C GLY A 32 -11.04 20.14 -1.36
N TRP A 33 -11.48 19.05 -1.99
CA TRP A 33 -11.27 18.76 -3.40
C TRP A 33 -12.35 17.82 -3.93
N GLN A 34 -12.49 17.77 -5.26
CA GLN A 34 -13.38 16.84 -5.95
C GLN A 34 -12.65 16.21 -7.13
N VAL A 35 -13.05 15.01 -7.52
CA VAL A 35 -12.56 14.31 -8.69
C VAL A 35 -13.73 13.98 -9.60
N PHE A 36 -13.55 14.18 -10.90
CA PHE A 36 -14.47 13.80 -11.96
C PHE A 36 -13.72 13.00 -13.03
N PHE A 37 -14.44 12.10 -13.71
CA PHE A 37 -13.90 11.37 -14.85
C PHE A 37 -14.42 12.01 -16.13
N GLU A 38 -13.55 12.70 -16.84
CA GLU A 38 -13.92 13.51 -18.00
C GLU A 38 -13.16 13.07 -19.25
N GLN A 39 -13.82 13.14 -20.40
CA GLN A 39 -13.13 12.97 -21.67
C GLN A 39 -12.21 14.17 -21.90
N ASN A 40 -10.91 13.91 -22.04
CA ASN A 40 -9.96 14.92 -22.49
C ASN A 40 -9.82 14.82 -24.01
N GLN A 41 -10.16 15.88 -24.73
CA GLN A 41 -10.09 15.95 -26.20
C GLN A 41 -8.67 15.71 -26.76
N SER A 42 -7.63 15.86 -25.93
CA SER A 42 -6.26 15.55 -26.31
C SER A 42 -5.89 14.07 -26.15
N CYS A 43 -6.72 13.27 -25.48
CA CYS A 43 -6.53 11.84 -25.27
C CYS A 43 -7.09 11.05 -26.46
N ASN A 44 -6.24 10.31 -27.18
CA ASN A 44 -6.65 9.44 -28.29
C ASN A 44 -6.70 7.96 -27.89
N THR A 45 -6.74 7.67 -26.58
CA THR A 45 -6.85 6.30 -26.06
C THR A 45 -8.31 5.88 -26.07
N TYR A 46 -8.59 4.67 -26.55
CA TYR A 46 -9.92 4.08 -26.56
C TYR A 46 -9.99 2.89 -25.62
N VAL A 47 -11.07 2.78 -24.85
CA VAL A 47 -11.42 1.63 -24.01
C VAL A 47 -12.80 1.16 -24.45
N ASN A 48 -12.90 -0.09 -24.90
CA ASN A 48 -14.15 -0.67 -25.44
C ASN A 48 -14.83 0.13 -26.56
N GLY A 49 -14.04 0.83 -27.39
CA GLY A 49 -14.57 1.63 -28.51
C GLY A 49 -15.01 3.04 -28.12
N GLU A 50 -14.94 3.41 -26.84
CA GLU A 50 -15.18 4.77 -26.35
C GLU A 50 -13.87 5.47 -25.99
N LEU A 51 -13.85 6.79 -26.04
CA LEU A 51 -12.68 7.58 -25.64
C LEU A 51 -12.45 7.42 -24.13
N ALA A 52 -11.24 7.04 -23.74
CA ALA A 52 -10.87 6.84 -22.35
C ALA A 52 -11.00 8.14 -21.55
N LYS A 53 -11.60 8.06 -20.36
CA LYS A 53 -11.73 9.19 -19.45
C LYS A 53 -10.44 9.44 -18.67
N GLU A 54 -10.19 10.71 -18.37
CA GLU A 54 -9.11 11.17 -17.51
C GLU A 54 -9.65 11.54 -16.12
N ILE A 55 -8.85 11.31 -15.09
CA ILE A 55 -9.09 11.88 -13.76
C ILE A 55 -8.82 13.38 -13.80
N VAL A 56 -9.87 14.17 -13.54
CA VAL A 56 -9.80 15.63 -13.39
C VAL A 56 -10.01 15.99 -11.93
N ILE A 57 -9.14 16.84 -11.38
CA ILE A 57 -9.20 17.30 -10.00
C ILE A 57 -9.71 18.73 -9.95
N TYR A 58 -10.69 18.98 -9.07
CA TYR A 58 -11.12 20.32 -8.69
C TYR A 58 -10.57 20.63 -7.29
N ALA A 59 -9.74 21.66 -7.19
CA ALA A 59 -9.08 22.06 -5.96
C ALA A 59 -8.84 23.58 -5.89
N GLN A 60 -8.48 24.10 -4.72
CA GLN A 60 -8.25 25.53 -4.51
C GLN A 60 -6.92 26.03 -5.11
N SER A 61 -5.95 25.15 -5.30
CA SER A 61 -4.62 25.49 -5.82
C SER A 61 -3.97 24.30 -6.52
N THR A 62 -2.91 24.59 -7.29
CA THR A 62 -2.11 23.58 -8.00
C THR A 62 -1.43 22.63 -7.03
N GLU A 63 -0.90 23.13 -5.91
CA GLU A 63 -0.26 22.29 -4.88
C GLU A 63 -1.27 21.33 -4.26
N ARG A 64 -2.50 21.80 -4.03
CA ARG A 64 -3.57 20.93 -3.51
C ARG A 64 -3.96 19.88 -4.54
N ALA A 65 -4.07 20.24 -5.81
CA ALA A 65 -4.35 19.29 -6.88
C ALA A 65 -3.21 18.25 -7.02
N GLN A 66 -1.95 18.67 -6.95
CA GLN A 66 -0.79 17.79 -7.01
C GLN A 66 -0.79 16.82 -5.85
N TYR A 67 -1.04 17.31 -4.64
CA TYR A 67 -1.17 16.48 -3.45
C TYR A 67 -2.24 15.39 -3.62
N VAL A 68 -3.41 15.76 -4.17
CA VAL A 68 -4.51 14.81 -4.43
C VAL A 68 -4.10 13.78 -5.46
N ALA A 69 -3.44 14.21 -6.54
CA ALA A 69 -2.93 13.32 -7.58
C ALA A 69 -1.91 12.31 -7.02
N ASN A 70 -1.01 12.76 -6.13
CA ASN A 70 -0.05 11.88 -5.44
C ASN A 70 -0.75 10.91 -4.49
N LEU A 71 -1.78 11.36 -3.76
CA LEU A 71 -2.56 10.50 -2.87
C LEU A 71 -3.33 9.42 -3.65
N ILE A 72 -3.86 9.75 -4.83
CA ILE A 72 -4.53 8.78 -5.71
C ILE A 72 -3.56 7.71 -6.21
N LEU A 73 -2.34 8.09 -6.63
CA LEU A 73 -1.32 7.13 -7.05
C LEU A 73 -0.87 6.23 -5.89
N ALA A 74 -0.66 6.80 -4.71
CA ALA A 74 -0.30 6.02 -3.53
C ALA A 74 -1.44 5.07 -3.11
N ALA A 75 -2.70 5.50 -3.24
CA ALA A 75 -3.86 4.66 -3.04
C ALA A 75 -3.99 3.56 -4.11
N HIS A 76 -3.62 3.85 -5.35
CA HIS A 76 -3.55 2.85 -6.42
C HIS A 76 -2.55 1.77 -6.09
N CYS A 77 -1.33 2.14 -5.70
CA CYS A 77 -0.32 1.18 -5.27
C CYS A 77 -0.78 0.33 -4.07
N LEU A 78 -1.46 0.94 -3.10
CA LEU A 78 -2.08 0.20 -2.01
C LEU A 78 -3.11 -0.81 -2.52
N TYR A 79 -3.96 -0.42 -3.48
CA TYR A 79 -5.04 -1.25 -3.98
C TYR A 79 -4.58 -2.37 -4.92
N THR A 80 -3.66 -2.09 -5.84
CA THR A 80 -3.22 -3.07 -6.86
C THR A 80 -2.02 -3.89 -6.39
N GLY A 81 -1.20 -3.36 -5.47
CA GLY A 81 0.13 -3.91 -5.24
C GLY A 81 1.06 -3.70 -6.45
N ASP A 82 0.82 -2.66 -7.23
CA ASP A 82 1.67 -2.28 -8.35
C ASP A 82 2.15 -0.84 -8.20
N LEU A 83 3.28 -0.51 -8.82
CA LEU A 83 3.88 0.81 -8.73
C LEU A 83 3.80 1.51 -10.08
N ILE A 84 2.87 2.47 -10.18
CA ILE A 84 2.87 3.43 -11.27
C ILE A 84 3.97 4.46 -11.00
N THR A 85 5.16 4.25 -11.57
CA THR A 85 6.30 5.14 -11.42
C THR A 85 6.29 6.24 -12.48
N ASP A 86 5.88 7.45 -12.06
CA ASP A 86 6.25 8.70 -12.74
C ASP A 86 6.36 9.80 -11.68
N GLU A 87 7.54 9.87 -11.05
CA GLU A 87 7.82 10.81 -9.96
C GLU A 87 7.83 12.27 -10.44
N ASP A 88 8.01 12.50 -11.74
CA ASP A 88 8.05 13.82 -12.38
C ASP A 88 6.66 14.30 -12.83
N ARG A 89 5.59 13.57 -12.48
CA ARG A 89 4.24 13.91 -12.92
C ARG A 89 3.71 15.16 -12.24
N VAL A 90 3.28 16.12 -13.06
CA VAL A 90 2.71 17.39 -12.61
C VAL A 90 1.26 17.55 -13.08
N VAL A 91 0.38 17.99 -12.18
CA VAL A 91 -0.97 18.43 -12.54
C VAL A 91 -0.94 19.82 -13.16
N TYR A 92 -1.80 20.09 -14.13
CA TYR A 92 -1.82 21.39 -14.80
C TYR A 92 -3.24 21.97 -14.86
N PRO A 93 -3.40 23.29 -14.75
CA PRO A 93 -4.71 23.93 -14.74
C PRO A 93 -5.39 23.89 -16.13
N TYR A 94 -6.72 23.81 -16.14
CA TYR A 94 -7.55 23.81 -17.36
C TYR A 94 -7.40 25.11 -18.17
N LYS A 95 -7.29 26.25 -17.48
CA LYS A 95 -6.93 27.55 -18.07
C LYS A 95 -5.55 27.89 -17.51
N ALA A 96 -4.57 28.02 -18.40
CA ALA A 96 -3.27 28.54 -18.00
C ALA A 96 -3.43 30.05 -17.83
N GLU A 97 -3.11 30.55 -16.64
CA GLU A 97 -3.11 31.98 -16.31
C GLU A 97 -1.71 32.58 -16.51
N THR A 98 -0.66 31.74 -16.57
CA THR A 98 0.73 32.16 -16.75
C THR A 98 1.46 31.46 -17.90
N GLY A 99 2.57 32.06 -18.36
CA GLY A 99 3.44 31.47 -19.37
C GLY A 99 4.11 30.15 -18.92
N ASN A 100 4.42 30.02 -17.62
CA ASN A 100 4.97 28.78 -17.05
C ASN A 100 3.95 27.64 -17.10
N GLU A 101 2.68 27.89 -16.71
CA GLU A 101 1.61 26.89 -16.81
C GLU A 101 1.32 26.47 -18.26
N THR A 102 1.58 27.36 -19.22
CA THR A 102 1.48 27.04 -20.65
C THR A 102 2.60 26.09 -21.07
N ASN A 103 3.83 26.34 -20.62
CA ASN A 103 4.96 25.43 -20.85
C ASN A 103 4.76 24.08 -20.16
N ASP A 104 4.28 24.04 -18.92
CA ASP A 104 3.96 22.80 -18.21
C ASP A 104 2.89 22.00 -18.97
N ARG A 105 1.85 22.65 -19.50
CA ARG A 105 0.86 21.99 -20.35
C ARG A 105 1.46 21.38 -21.61
N ILE A 106 2.41 22.07 -22.25
CA ILE A 106 3.05 21.61 -23.49
C ILE A 106 4.02 20.45 -23.20
N MET A 107 4.82 20.56 -22.14
CA MET A 107 5.82 19.56 -21.77
C MET A 107 5.18 18.28 -21.20
N VAL A 108 4.15 18.42 -20.35
CA VAL A 108 3.48 17.29 -19.68
C VAL A 108 2.40 16.67 -20.59
N GLY A 109 1.69 17.48 -21.38
CA GLY A 109 0.57 17.03 -22.23
C GLY A 109 0.94 16.09 -23.38
N GLY A 110 2.24 16.03 -23.74
CA GLY A 110 2.76 15.23 -24.85
C GLY A 110 3.36 13.86 -24.50
N HIS A 111 3.88 13.66 -23.28
CA HIS A 111 4.75 12.49 -22.99
C HIS A 111 4.47 11.70 -21.71
N ASN A 112 3.66 12.21 -20.76
CA ASN A 112 3.49 11.56 -19.45
C ASN A 112 2.02 11.17 -19.17
N ARG A 113 1.38 10.48 -20.12
CA ARG A 113 0.06 9.88 -19.89
C ARG A 113 0.20 8.47 -19.35
N ILE A 114 -0.53 8.18 -18.28
CA ILE A 114 -0.50 6.86 -17.68
C ILE A 114 -1.92 6.32 -17.65
N GLY A 115 -2.11 5.25 -18.42
CA GLY A 115 -3.31 4.44 -18.35
C GLY A 115 -3.15 3.35 -17.31
N ALA A 116 -4.12 3.21 -16.40
CA ALA A 116 -4.17 2.08 -15.49
C ALA A 116 -5.61 1.66 -15.16
N GLU A 117 -5.77 0.37 -14.87
CA GLU A 117 -6.99 -0.18 -14.28
C GLU A 117 -7.08 0.20 -12.79
N HIS A 118 -8.29 0.15 -12.24
CA HIS A 118 -8.62 0.39 -10.84
C HIS A 118 -8.34 1.80 -10.30
N LEU A 119 -8.09 2.76 -11.19
CA LEU A 119 -7.93 4.18 -10.83
C LEU A 119 -9.21 4.76 -10.22
N ALA A 120 -10.38 4.24 -10.60
CA ALA A 120 -11.65 4.68 -10.02
C ALA A 120 -11.77 4.33 -8.53
N VAL A 121 -11.42 3.09 -8.16
CA VAL A 121 -11.40 2.63 -6.76
C VAL A 121 -10.31 3.36 -5.95
N SER A 122 -9.17 3.63 -6.59
CA SER A 122 -8.07 4.41 -5.99
C SER A 122 -8.51 5.83 -5.60
N CYS A 123 -9.34 6.47 -6.43
CA CYS A 123 -9.97 7.75 -6.10
C CYS A 123 -10.88 7.67 -4.85
N LEU A 124 -11.61 6.57 -4.66
CA LEU A 124 -12.45 6.36 -3.47
C LEU A 124 -11.60 6.17 -2.20
N ILE A 125 -10.55 5.36 -2.29
CA ILE A 125 -9.61 5.13 -1.19
C ILE A 125 -8.97 6.47 -0.78
N ALA A 126 -8.45 7.23 -1.75
CA ALA A 126 -7.88 8.55 -1.51
C ALA A 126 -8.90 9.53 -0.90
N THR A 127 -10.15 9.50 -1.38
CA THR A 127 -11.25 10.30 -0.85
C THR A 127 -11.50 10.00 0.62
N LYS A 128 -11.66 8.73 0.99
CA LYS A 128 -11.89 8.32 2.38
C LYS A 128 -10.70 8.67 3.28
N ALA A 129 -9.48 8.42 2.81
CA ALA A 129 -8.27 8.76 3.54
C ALA A 129 -8.08 10.28 3.74
N SER A 130 -8.56 11.11 2.81
CA SER A 130 -8.38 12.58 2.87
C SER A 130 -8.98 13.26 4.11
N HIS A 131 -9.89 12.57 4.81
CA HIS A 131 -10.51 13.09 6.03
C HIS A 131 -9.66 12.88 7.29
N ARG A 132 -8.66 11.99 7.27
CA ARG A 132 -7.80 11.68 8.44
C ARG A 132 -6.33 11.63 8.05
N TYR A 133 -5.50 12.45 8.71
CA TYR A 133 -4.06 12.49 8.43
C TYR A 133 -3.37 11.15 8.69
N SER A 134 -3.80 10.39 9.70
CA SER A 134 -3.26 9.05 9.96
C SER A 134 -3.40 8.12 8.75
N TYR A 135 -4.53 8.15 8.04
CA TYR A 135 -4.71 7.36 6.82
C TYR A 135 -3.85 7.88 5.66
N GLN A 136 -3.69 9.20 5.52
CA GLN A 136 -2.82 9.78 4.51
C GLN A 136 -1.36 9.37 4.74
N TYR A 137 -0.87 9.49 5.98
CA TYR A 137 0.48 9.05 6.34
C TYR A 137 0.65 7.54 6.19
N ALA A 138 -0.34 6.74 6.58
CA ALA A 138 -0.33 5.29 6.38
C ALA A 138 -0.20 4.93 4.89
N ILE A 139 -0.97 5.57 4.01
CA ILE A 139 -0.90 5.36 2.55
C ILE A 139 0.47 5.75 2.01
N PHE A 140 1.01 6.93 2.35
CA PHE A 140 2.31 7.36 1.84
C PHE A 140 3.48 6.53 2.41
N LYS A 141 3.41 6.08 3.67
CA LYS A 141 4.41 5.15 4.23
C LYS A 141 4.37 3.79 3.55
N TYR A 142 3.17 3.30 3.23
CA TYR A 142 3.01 2.07 2.44
C TYR A 142 3.61 2.26 1.05
N PHE A 143 3.29 3.37 0.37
CA PHE A 143 3.83 3.71 -0.94
C PHE A 143 5.36 3.77 -0.95
N LEU A 144 5.97 4.45 0.02
CA LEU A 144 7.43 4.51 0.18
C LEU A 144 8.05 3.14 0.45
N CYS A 145 7.38 2.30 1.25
CA CYS A 145 7.80 0.93 1.48
C CYS A 145 7.85 0.14 0.16
N TYR A 146 6.83 0.31 -0.69
CA TYR A 146 6.73 -0.35 -1.99
C TYR A 146 7.77 0.15 -2.99
N HIS A 147 8.05 1.46 -3.02
CA HIS A 147 9.14 2.02 -3.82
C HIS A 147 10.51 1.44 -3.43
N ALA A 148 10.75 1.23 -2.12
CA ALA A 148 12.03 0.70 -1.65
C ALA A 148 12.24 -0.76 -2.04
N VAL A 149 11.18 -1.56 -1.99
CA VAL A 149 11.19 -2.99 -2.35
C VAL A 149 9.86 -3.32 -3.04
N PRO A 150 9.78 -3.15 -4.37
CA PRO A 150 8.61 -3.49 -5.14
C PRO A 150 8.40 -5.00 -5.12
N LEU A 151 7.15 -5.42 -4.95
CA LEU A 151 6.76 -6.82 -5.13
C LEU A 151 5.73 -6.89 -6.23
N TRP A 152 5.88 -7.86 -7.12
CA TRP A 152 4.89 -8.06 -8.17
C TRP A 152 3.97 -9.17 -7.69
N GLY A 153 2.67 -9.10 -8.01
CA GLY A 153 1.67 -10.02 -7.46
C GLY A 153 2.00 -11.51 -7.63
N HIS A 154 2.72 -11.86 -8.70
CA HIS A 154 3.17 -13.24 -8.99
C HIS A 154 4.61 -13.54 -8.54
N ALA A 155 5.40 -12.56 -8.08
CA ALA A 155 6.82 -12.72 -7.78
C ALA A 155 7.10 -13.77 -6.69
N LEU A 156 6.12 -14.04 -5.83
CA LEU A 156 6.21 -15.04 -4.77
C LEU A 156 5.28 -16.23 -4.98
N ASP A 157 4.56 -16.27 -6.10
CA ASP A 157 3.72 -17.41 -6.46
C ASP A 157 4.63 -18.58 -6.87
N PRO A 158 4.54 -19.72 -6.16
CA PRO A 158 5.37 -20.87 -6.47
C PRO A 158 5.10 -21.48 -7.86
N ASN A 159 3.97 -21.16 -8.49
CA ASN A 159 3.57 -21.70 -9.80
C ASN A 159 4.01 -20.83 -10.98
N PHE A 160 4.36 -19.55 -10.76
CA PHE A 160 4.66 -18.60 -11.85
C PHE A 160 6.17 -18.49 -12.20
N GLY A 161 6.98 -19.48 -11.83
CA GLY A 161 8.32 -19.69 -12.39
C GLY A 161 9.43 -18.72 -11.95
N ASP A 162 9.10 -17.55 -11.41
CA ASP A 162 10.09 -16.56 -10.93
C ASP A 162 10.74 -16.94 -9.60
N TRP A 163 10.08 -17.79 -8.81
CA TRP A 163 10.66 -18.34 -7.59
C TRP A 163 11.54 -19.56 -7.92
N ALA A 164 12.83 -19.47 -7.60
CA ALA A 164 13.78 -20.57 -7.71
C ALA A 164 14.39 -20.93 -6.34
N PRO A 165 14.46 -22.23 -5.98
CA PRO A 165 15.19 -22.71 -4.82
C PRO A 165 16.66 -22.25 -4.72
N GLY A 166 17.11 -21.98 -3.50
CA GLY A 166 18.52 -21.78 -3.12
C GLY A 166 19.02 -20.32 -3.12
N LYS A 167 18.14 -19.33 -3.23
CA LYS A 167 18.49 -17.89 -3.36
C LYS A 167 17.69 -16.94 -2.44
N VAL A 168 16.92 -17.45 -1.48
CA VAL A 168 16.02 -16.61 -0.68
C VAL A 168 16.76 -15.63 0.26
N VAL A 169 17.97 -15.98 0.71
CA VAL A 169 18.82 -15.07 1.50
C VAL A 169 19.88 -14.45 0.60
N THR A 170 19.84 -13.13 0.49
CA THR A 170 20.86 -12.37 -0.25
C THR A 170 22.15 -12.17 0.56
N ILE A 171 23.28 -12.09 -0.15
CA ILE A 171 24.58 -11.66 0.40
C ILE A 171 24.77 -10.13 0.37
N SER A 172 23.91 -9.42 -0.35
CA SER A 172 24.03 -7.98 -0.59
C SER A 172 23.64 -7.17 0.64
N THR A 173 24.61 -6.42 1.20
CA THR A 173 24.35 -5.49 2.31
C THR A 173 23.36 -4.39 1.92
N LYS A 174 23.35 -3.97 0.64
CA LYS A 174 22.36 -3.01 0.11
C LYS A 174 20.95 -3.55 0.30
N GLU A 175 20.71 -4.80 -0.06
CA GLU A 175 19.39 -5.43 0.07
C GLU A 175 19.02 -5.66 1.53
N HIS A 176 19.98 -5.99 2.41
CA HIS A 176 19.71 -6.06 3.86
C HIS A 176 19.18 -4.73 4.41
N VAL A 177 19.75 -3.60 3.97
CA VAL A 177 19.30 -2.26 4.36
C VAL A 177 17.92 -1.96 3.76
N LEU A 178 17.70 -2.26 2.47
CA LEU A 178 16.40 -2.05 1.82
C LEU A 178 15.29 -2.88 2.51
N TYR A 179 15.54 -4.16 2.78
CA TYR A 179 14.57 -5.04 3.44
C TYR A 179 14.24 -4.58 4.85
N ALA A 180 15.26 -4.19 5.63
CA ALA A 180 15.05 -3.68 6.96
C ALA A 180 14.24 -2.37 6.95
N ASN A 181 14.55 -1.45 6.04
CA ASN A 181 13.80 -0.21 5.87
C ASN A 181 12.36 -0.48 5.44
N ALA A 182 12.14 -1.35 4.45
CA ALA A 182 10.81 -1.73 4.00
C ALA A 182 9.97 -2.32 5.15
N ILE A 183 10.51 -3.25 5.94
CA ILE A 183 9.83 -3.80 7.13
C ILE A 183 9.49 -2.70 8.14
N THR A 184 10.41 -1.74 8.36
CA THR A 184 10.18 -0.64 9.29
C THR A 184 9.08 0.29 8.79
N GLN A 185 9.06 0.63 7.51
CA GLN A 185 8.03 1.48 6.91
C GLN A 185 6.67 0.79 6.89
N ALA A 186 6.61 -0.47 6.47
CA ALA A 186 5.37 -1.26 6.48
C ALA A 186 4.80 -1.41 7.90
N TYR A 187 5.64 -1.69 8.91
CA TYR A 187 5.15 -1.75 10.29
C TYR A 187 4.71 -0.36 10.80
N SER A 188 5.35 0.73 10.35
CA SER A 188 4.94 2.09 10.71
C SER A 188 3.56 2.46 10.15
N VAL A 189 3.04 1.75 9.14
CA VAL A 189 1.63 1.86 8.71
C VAL A 189 0.70 1.41 9.82
N LEU A 190 1.00 0.30 10.50
CA LEU A 190 0.20 -0.19 11.63
C LEU A 190 0.20 0.81 12.78
N GLU A 191 1.31 1.50 13.01
CA GLU A 191 1.45 2.54 14.03
C GLU A 191 0.58 3.77 13.72
N GLU A 192 0.55 4.23 12.47
CA GLU A 192 -0.37 5.31 12.04
C GLU A 192 -1.84 4.91 12.25
N LEU A 193 -2.16 3.63 12.05
CA LEU A 193 -3.50 3.07 12.28
C LEU A 193 -3.81 2.82 13.76
N SER A 194 -2.86 3.00 14.68
CA SER A 194 -2.99 2.61 16.09
C SER A 194 -3.28 1.10 16.29
N LEU A 195 -2.79 0.25 15.39
CA LEU A 195 -2.94 -1.22 15.39
C LEU A 195 -1.67 -1.96 15.81
N GLU A 196 -0.63 -1.25 16.23
CA GLU A 196 0.60 -1.80 16.78
C GLU A 196 0.39 -2.45 18.15
N ILE A 197 1.28 -3.37 18.54
CA ILE A 197 1.29 -3.91 19.90
C ILE A 197 1.82 -2.86 20.87
N ARG A 198 0.97 -2.47 21.83
CA ARG A 198 1.32 -1.60 22.94
C ARG A 198 1.72 -2.45 24.13
N ALA A 199 3.01 -2.73 24.24
CA ALA A 199 3.60 -3.47 25.35
C ALA A 199 4.78 -2.70 25.93
N SER A 200 5.00 -2.85 27.23
CA SER A 200 6.13 -2.27 27.97
C SER A 200 6.86 -3.36 28.77
N SER A 201 7.95 -3.00 29.45
CA SER A 201 8.60 -3.90 30.41
C SER A 201 7.67 -4.33 31.54
N GLU A 202 6.78 -3.43 31.97
CA GLU A 202 5.80 -3.67 33.04
C GLU A 202 4.56 -4.42 32.53
N ARG A 203 4.21 -4.24 31.25
CA ARG A 203 3.10 -4.93 30.58
C ARG A 203 3.61 -5.60 29.30
N PRO A 204 4.35 -6.72 29.42
CA PRO A 204 4.95 -7.37 28.27
C PRO A 204 3.87 -8.00 27.39
N SER A 205 4.15 -8.14 26.09
CA SER A 205 3.23 -8.79 25.14
C SER A 205 3.10 -10.29 25.38
N LEU A 206 4.14 -10.93 25.94
CA LEU A 206 4.16 -12.33 26.28
C LEU A 206 4.58 -12.53 27.75
N ILE A 207 3.89 -13.44 28.45
CA ILE A 207 4.22 -13.93 29.79
C ILE A 207 4.41 -15.45 29.67
N ASN A 208 5.58 -15.97 30.04
CA ASN A 208 5.90 -17.40 29.94
C ASN A 208 5.60 -18.00 28.55
N HIS A 209 6.00 -17.28 27.49
CA HIS A 209 5.78 -17.64 26.07
C HIS A 209 4.31 -17.68 25.61
N ARG A 210 3.36 -17.23 26.43
CA ARG A 210 1.95 -17.09 26.07
C ARG A 210 1.58 -15.61 26.00
N TRP A 211 0.57 -15.27 25.21
CA TRP A 211 0.04 -13.92 25.15
C TRP A 211 -0.34 -13.40 26.54
N ASN A 212 0.09 -12.19 26.85
CA ASN A 212 -0.48 -11.45 27.97
C ASN A 212 -1.96 -11.16 27.65
N PRO A 213 -2.92 -11.68 28.43
CA PRO A 213 -4.34 -11.53 28.12
C PRO A 213 -4.78 -10.08 27.99
N GLU A 214 -4.27 -9.18 28.84
CA GLU A 214 -4.63 -7.75 28.82
C GLU A 214 -4.22 -7.10 27.49
N VAL A 215 -2.96 -7.33 27.08
CA VAL A 215 -2.42 -6.79 25.83
C VAL A 215 -3.15 -7.36 24.61
N LYS A 216 -3.44 -8.67 24.64
CA LYS A 216 -4.16 -9.35 23.57
C LYS A 216 -5.57 -8.81 23.39
N ILE A 217 -6.36 -8.73 24.47
CA ILE A 217 -7.73 -8.22 24.44
C ILE A 217 -7.76 -6.76 23.96
N ASN A 218 -6.80 -5.94 24.41
CA ASN A 218 -6.69 -4.56 23.96
C ASN A 218 -6.41 -4.46 22.45
N LEU A 219 -5.51 -5.30 21.93
CA LEU A 219 -5.20 -5.35 20.50
C LEU A 219 -6.41 -5.82 19.68
N GLU A 220 -7.06 -6.91 20.08
CA GLU A 220 -8.24 -7.45 19.39
C GLU A 220 -9.37 -6.42 19.34
N LYS A 221 -9.63 -5.72 20.45
CA LYS A 221 -10.64 -4.65 20.49
C LYS A 221 -10.32 -3.53 19.49
N ARG A 222 -9.07 -3.09 19.39
CA ARG A 222 -8.66 -2.04 18.43
C ARG A 222 -8.78 -2.50 16.99
N LEU A 223 -8.38 -3.74 16.70
CA LEU A 223 -8.53 -4.34 15.37
C LEU A 223 -10.00 -4.42 14.96
N ILE A 224 -10.88 -4.95 15.83
CA ILE A 224 -12.33 -5.02 15.55
C ILE A 224 -12.93 -3.62 15.36
N THR A 225 -12.54 -2.65 16.20
CA THR A 225 -13.01 -1.25 16.08
C THR A 225 -12.58 -0.62 14.75
N ALA A 226 -11.42 -1.00 14.23
CA ALA A 226 -10.94 -0.59 12.91
C ALA A 226 -11.61 -1.35 11.75
N GLY A 227 -12.51 -2.30 12.02
CA GLY A 227 -13.20 -3.10 11.00
C GLY A 227 -12.39 -4.30 10.51
N ILE A 228 -11.37 -4.74 11.26
CA ILE A 228 -10.55 -5.89 10.88
C ILE A 228 -11.25 -7.20 11.21
N ASP A 229 -11.35 -8.12 10.23
CA ASP A 229 -11.86 -9.46 10.44
C ASP A 229 -10.79 -10.40 11.02
N LEU A 230 -10.95 -10.74 12.31
CA LEU A 230 -10.04 -11.64 13.02
C LEU A 230 -10.31 -13.14 12.75
N SER A 231 -11.42 -13.47 12.09
CA SER A 231 -11.74 -14.84 11.70
C SER A 231 -10.92 -15.30 10.50
N GLU A 232 -10.58 -14.36 9.60
CA GLU A 232 -9.76 -14.62 8.42
C GLU A 232 -8.27 -14.72 8.77
N ASP A 233 -7.70 -15.90 8.53
CA ASP A 233 -6.26 -16.13 8.66
C ASP A 233 -5.47 -15.38 7.59
N LEU A 234 -4.26 -14.94 7.95
CA LEU A 234 -3.30 -14.33 7.03
C LEU A 234 -2.35 -15.41 6.49
N MET A 235 -2.14 -15.44 5.18
CA MET A 235 -1.05 -16.21 4.59
C MET A 235 0.30 -15.57 4.95
N TRP A 236 1.26 -16.40 5.37
CA TRP A 236 2.62 -15.97 5.68
C TRP A 236 3.61 -16.82 4.90
N HIS A 237 4.37 -16.15 4.03
CA HIS A 237 5.36 -16.76 3.18
C HIS A 237 6.57 -17.25 3.98
N ILE A 238 6.91 -18.51 3.78
CA ILE A 238 8.09 -19.14 4.36
C ILE A 238 8.70 -20.02 3.27
N ARG A 239 9.90 -19.65 2.80
CA ARG A 239 10.62 -20.37 1.75
C ARG A 239 11.91 -21.00 2.27
N GLU A 240 12.38 -22.01 1.55
CA GLU A 240 13.64 -22.74 1.74
C GLU A 240 13.86 -23.28 3.16
N THR A 241 15.10 -23.59 3.54
CA THR A 241 15.43 -24.00 4.90
C THR A 241 15.24 -22.86 5.91
N PRO A 242 14.95 -23.15 7.19
CA PRO A 242 14.75 -22.11 8.19
C PRO A 242 15.96 -21.19 8.36
N THR A 243 15.75 -19.89 8.10
CA THR A 243 16.77 -18.85 8.29
C THR A 243 17.11 -18.68 9.77
N ARG A 244 18.20 -17.96 10.07
CA ARG A 244 18.57 -17.64 11.46
C ARG A 244 17.48 -16.86 12.21
N ILE A 245 16.69 -16.07 11.48
CA ILE A 245 15.53 -15.35 11.99
C ILE A 245 14.47 -16.35 12.47
N GLN A 246 14.08 -17.28 11.59
CA GLN A 246 13.07 -18.30 11.89
C GLN A 246 13.50 -19.25 13.01
N LYS A 247 14.81 -19.57 13.09
CA LYS A 247 15.38 -20.35 14.20
C LYS A 247 15.33 -19.59 15.53
N LYS A 248 15.52 -18.26 15.51
CA LYS A 248 15.49 -17.43 16.72
C LYS A 248 14.07 -17.19 17.22
N ARG A 249 13.12 -16.98 16.31
CA ARG A 249 11.69 -16.88 16.60
C ARG A 249 10.92 -17.55 15.47
N LYS A 250 10.20 -18.62 15.78
CA LYS A 250 9.39 -19.34 14.80
C LYS A 250 8.04 -18.63 14.62
N PRO A 251 7.57 -18.41 13.37
CA PRO A 251 6.19 -18.00 13.13
C PRO A 251 5.20 -19.02 13.73
N ILE A 252 4.09 -18.52 14.29
CA ILE A 252 3.04 -19.36 14.87
C ILE A 252 2.05 -19.72 13.76
N ALA A 253 2.01 -20.98 13.35
CA ALA A 253 1.13 -21.48 12.31
C ALA A 253 -0.19 -22.01 12.89
N GLN A 254 -1.30 -21.68 12.24
CA GLN A 254 -2.60 -22.34 12.45
C GLN A 254 -2.67 -23.61 11.61
N LYS A 255 -2.35 -23.50 10.32
CA LYS A 255 -2.24 -24.62 9.39
C LYS A 255 -1.19 -24.31 8.30
N LYS A 256 -0.75 -25.34 7.58
CA LYS A 256 0.02 -25.14 6.34
C LYS A 256 -0.93 -24.71 5.21
N THR A 257 -0.40 -23.98 4.24
CA THR A 257 -1.10 -23.73 2.97
C THR A 257 -1.22 -25.01 2.15
N GLU A 258 -2.16 -25.03 1.23
CA GLU A 258 -2.51 -26.20 0.41
C GLU A 258 -1.37 -26.58 -0.56
N TRP A 259 -0.57 -25.61 -0.99
CA TRP A 259 0.61 -25.81 -1.86
C TRP A 259 1.92 -25.98 -1.10
N ALA A 260 1.91 -25.98 0.24
CA ALA A 260 3.13 -26.14 1.03
C ALA A 260 3.77 -27.51 0.81
N SER A 261 4.87 -27.53 0.05
CA SER A 261 5.65 -28.72 -0.25
C SER A 261 7.15 -28.39 -0.32
N TYR A 262 8.00 -29.30 0.17
CA TYR A 262 9.46 -29.16 0.16
C TYR A 262 9.96 -27.79 0.69
N GLU A 263 10.45 -26.95 -0.22
CA GLU A 263 11.04 -25.63 0.06
C GLU A 263 9.98 -24.51 0.10
N VAL A 264 8.74 -24.80 -0.26
CA VAL A 264 7.57 -23.94 -0.05
C VAL A 264 6.92 -24.37 1.26
N ARG A 265 7.05 -23.54 2.31
CA ARG A 265 6.60 -23.84 3.68
C ARG A 265 5.57 -22.84 4.21
N ASP A 266 4.84 -22.18 3.32
CA ASP A 266 3.88 -21.14 3.67
C ASP A 266 2.83 -21.66 4.64
N ILE A 267 2.41 -20.78 5.53
CA ILE A 267 1.44 -21.08 6.59
C ILE A 267 0.30 -20.08 6.57
N TYR A 268 -0.82 -20.49 7.14
CA TYR A 268 -1.84 -19.58 7.62
C TYR A 268 -1.59 -19.25 9.09
N MET A 269 -1.71 -17.99 9.46
CA MET A 269 -1.51 -17.51 10.83
C MET A 269 -2.56 -16.48 11.23
N LYS A 270 -2.81 -16.34 12.54
CA LYS A 270 -3.72 -15.31 13.04
C LYS A 270 -3.11 -13.92 12.85
N VAL A 271 -3.97 -12.94 12.54
CA VAL A 271 -3.57 -11.53 12.35
C VAL A 271 -2.79 -11.00 13.55
N ILE A 272 -3.22 -11.30 14.78
CA ILE A 272 -2.51 -10.88 16.01
C ILE A 272 -1.10 -11.45 16.10
N ASP A 273 -0.88 -12.69 15.67
CA ASP A 273 0.42 -13.33 15.68
C ASP A 273 1.31 -12.77 14.57
N ALA A 274 0.72 -12.40 13.43
CA ALA A 274 1.41 -11.72 12.33
C ALA A 274 1.91 -10.34 12.77
N ILE A 275 1.05 -9.55 13.44
CA ILE A 275 1.43 -8.25 14.03
C ILE A 275 2.57 -8.44 15.05
N ALA A 276 2.50 -9.48 15.90
CA ALA A 276 3.56 -9.76 16.86
C ALA A 276 4.89 -10.16 16.24
N TYR A 277 4.84 -10.92 15.15
CA TYR A 277 6.03 -11.30 14.42
C TYR A 277 6.63 -10.11 13.67
N ALA A 278 5.81 -9.32 12.97
CA ALA A 278 6.23 -8.09 12.31
C ALA A 278 6.83 -7.07 13.28
N SER A 279 6.21 -6.90 14.47
CA SER A 279 6.71 -6.05 15.54
C SER A 279 8.11 -6.47 16.01
N TRP A 280 8.36 -7.77 16.09
CA TRP A 280 9.66 -8.32 16.45
C TRP A 280 10.70 -8.15 15.34
N LEU A 281 10.34 -8.38 14.08
CA LEU A 281 11.21 -8.08 12.94
C LEU A 281 11.63 -6.61 12.97
N ARG A 282 10.67 -5.70 13.08
CA ARG A 282 10.92 -4.26 13.18
C ARG A 282 11.81 -3.91 14.37
N SER A 283 11.46 -4.32 15.58
CA SER A 283 12.15 -3.89 16.80
C SER A 283 13.50 -4.56 17.09
N LYS A 284 13.71 -5.82 16.67
CA LYS A 284 14.90 -6.61 17.01
C LYS A 284 15.86 -6.83 15.85
N ILE A 285 15.42 -6.58 14.62
CA ILE A 285 16.23 -6.84 13.42
C ILE A 285 16.44 -5.56 12.63
N SER A 286 15.37 -4.83 12.34
CA SER A 286 15.37 -3.72 11.37
C SER A 286 15.62 -2.34 11.98
N ALA A 287 15.21 -2.10 13.23
CA ALA A 287 15.30 -0.78 13.85
C ALA A 287 16.72 -0.42 14.32
N HIS A 288 17.01 0.89 14.30
CA HIS A 288 18.27 1.49 14.75
C HIS A 288 19.49 0.99 13.95
N ARG A 289 20.38 0.25 14.61
CA ARG A 289 21.52 -0.42 14.00
C ARG A 289 21.08 -1.82 13.61
N LEU A 290 21.24 -2.17 12.33
CA LEU A 290 20.90 -3.50 11.83
C LEU A 290 21.56 -4.59 12.68
N SER A 291 20.72 -5.53 13.11
CA SER A 291 21.16 -6.72 13.83
C SER A 291 22.07 -7.58 12.97
N LYS A 292 22.92 -8.41 13.59
CA LYS A 292 23.63 -9.49 12.88
C LYS A 292 22.67 -10.44 12.15
N LEU A 293 21.40 -10.49 12.57
CA LEU A 293 20.33 -11.26 11.92
C LEU A 293 19.78 -10.60 10.65
N ALA A 294 20.04 -9.32 10.39
CA ALA A 294 19.55 -8.63 9.19
C ALA A 294 20.08 -9.29 7.89
N LYS A 295 21.26 -9.92 7.95
CA LYS A 295 21.83 -10.73 6.86
C LYS A 295 21.01 -11.98 6.52
N SER A 296 19.99 -12.30 7.31
CA SER A 296 19.08 -13.43 7.10
C SER A 296 17.67 -12.97 6.79
N LEU A 297 17.46 -11.65 6.59
CA LEU A 297 16.23 -11.13 6.01
C LEU A 297 16.11 -11.59 4.57
N THR A 298 14.87 -11.84 4.19
CA THR A 298 14.49 -12.36 2.88
C THR A 298 13.43 -11.46 2.29
N ILE A 299 13.24 -11.56 0.97
CA ILE A 299 12.13 -10.89 0.29
C ILE A 299 10.77 -11.32 0.87
N CYS A 300 10.65 -12.57 1.34
CA CYS A 300 9.44 -13.06 2.01
C CYS A 300 9.16 -12.33 3.33
N ASP A 301 10.19 -11.99 4.11
CA ASP A 301 10.01 -11.22 5.35
C ASP A 301 9.44 -9.82 5.04
N VAL A 302 9.90 -9.19 3.96
CA VAL A 302 9.37 -7.90 3.50
C VAL A 302 7.92 -8.04 3.04
N ALA A 303 7.67 -9.01 2.14
CA ALA A 303 6.36 -9.27 1.57
C ALA A 303 5.29 -9.53 2.62
N ASN A 304 5.62 -10.35 3.63
CA ASN A 304 4.70 -10.66 4.70
C ASN A 304 4.27 -9.42 5.49
N VAL A 305 5.22 -8.51 5.78
CA VAL A 305 4.90 -7.28 6.52
C VAL A 305 4.19 -6.26 5.62
N GLN A 306 4.55 -6.16 4.33
CA GLN A 306 3.83 -5.35 3.34
C GLN A 306 2.38 -5.84 3.16
N HIS A 307 2.15 -7.14 2.95
CA HIS A 307 0.81 -7.71 2.82
C HIS A 307 -0.02 -7.53 4.10
N LEU A 308 0.57 -7.69 5.28
CA LEU A 308 -0.09 -7.37 6.55
C LEU A 308 -0.51 -5.90 6.60
N ALA A 309 0.39 -4.97 6.30
CA ALA A 309 0.10 -3.54 6.29
C ALA A 309 -0.99 -3.19 5.27
N ARG A 310 -0.91 -3.73 4.05
CA ARG A 310 -1.90 -3.56 2.99
C ARG A 310 -3.28 -4.03 3.42
N ARG A 311 -3.38 -5.27 3.93
CA ARG A 311 -4.64 -5.85 4.41
C ARG A 311 -5.27 -4.97 5.48
N LEU A 312 -4.52 -4.65 6.54
CA LEU A 312 -5.04 -3.86 7.66
C LEU A 312 -5.48 -2.46 7.24
N LEU A 313 -4.72 -1.80 6.34
CA LEU A 313 -5.05 -0.47 5.85
C LEU A 313 -6.28 -0.50 4.94
N LEU A 314 -6.39 -1.46 4.02
CA LEU A 314 -7.55 -1.62 3.16
C LEU A 314 -8.82 -1.99 3.94
N GLU A 315 -8.73 -2.90 4.92
CA GLU A 315 -9.87 -3.22 5.80
C GLU A 315 -10.29 -2.00 6.63
N SER A 316 -9.33 -1.24 7.18
CA SER A 316 -9.60 0.01 7.91
C SER A 316 -10.30 1.07 7.04
N LEU A 317 -10.03 1.05 5.74
CA LEU A 317 -10.67 1.90 4.74
C LEU A 317 -11.91 1.24 4.12
N GLY A 318 -12.25 -0.01 4.45
CA GLY A 318 -13.40 -0.72 3.88
C GLY A 318 -13.28 -1.10 2.41
N PHE A 319 -12.05 -1.29 1.90
CA PHE A 319 -11.74 -1.67 0.51
C PHE A 319 -11.00 -3.00 0.39
N TRP A 320 -10.92 -3.79 1.48
CA TRP A 320 -10.39 -5.15 1.41
C TRP A 320 -11.40 -6.06 0.70
N ARG A 321 -10.94 -6.81 -0.31
CA ARG A 321 -11.80 -7.65 -1.20
C ARG A 321 -12.93 -6.88 -1.87
N TYR A 322 -12.72 -5.59 -2.09
CA TYR A 322 -13.59 -4.79 -2.94
C TYR A 322 -13.40 -5.29 -4.39
N HIS A 323 -14.46 -5.79 -5.01
CA HIS A 323 -14.45 -6.35 -6.37
C HIS A 323 -15.61 -5.78 -7.16
#